data_AF-A0A1C5HDJ9-F1
#
_entry.id   AF-A0A1C5HDJ9-F1
#
_cell.length_a   1.000
_cell.length_b   1.000
_cell.length_c   1.000
_cell.angle_alpha   90.00
_cell.angle_beta   90.00
_cell.angle_gamma   90.00
#
_symmetry.space_group_name_H-M   'P 1'
#
loop_
_entity.id
_entity.type
_entity.pdbx_description
1 polymer ?
#
loop_
_entity_poly.entity_id
_entity_poly.type
_entity_poly.pdbx_seq_one_letter_code
_entity_poly.pdbx_strand_id
1 'polypeptide(L)'
;MTTGNDTGARSTDAGRATSATEVGGPAGELRVGGEDAELSARLERELTAYNNAATGADDEADLSVRVVDADGELVGGLTGWTWGGRAGINMVWVRDDRRHEGWGGRLLRATEEEAARRGCTEISVSSFSFQAPDFYRRHGYSDTGIRDGIPGGHVDHQFWKSLVHDPAAAVRLVALVEFGTDAVAAGQRYEDVVLALLGRHGGRLERRLRAGDGRSEAHVIRFATRAGYESFLVDPERAALRAALGDAAPVTRVLEVHDV
;
A
#
# COMPACT_ATOMS: atom_id res chain seq x y z
N MET A 1 9.28 10.72 -17.51
CA MET A 1 8.16 11.01 -16.59
C MET A 1 8.72 11.79 -15.42
N THR A 2 7.96 12.78 -14.95
CA THR A 2 8.30 13.57 -13.77
C THR A 2 7.11 13.55 -12.82
N THR A 3 7.32 13.18 -11.57
CA THR A 3 6.40 13.36 -10.43
C THR A 3 7.13 14.06 -9.29
N GLY A 4 6.39 14.79 -8.50
CA GLY A 4 6.92 15.44 -7.32
C GLY A 4 5.73 15.90 -6.52
N ASN A 5 5.63 15.36 -5.31
CA ASN A 5 4.66 15.81 -4.32
C ASN A 5 5.29 16.67 -3.23
N ASP A 6 6.51 17.13 -3.47
CA ASP A 6 7.13 18.13 -2.64
C ASP A 6 6.65 19.52 -3.09
N THR A 7 5.77 20.12 -2.28
CA THR A 7 5.38 21.53 -2.42
C THR A 7 6.48 22.49 -1.96
N GLY A 8 7.73 22.02 -1.85
CA GLY A 8 8.93 22.82 -1.65
C GLY A 8 9.10 23.89 -2.73
N ALA A 9 8.40 25.01 -2.56
CA ALA A 9 8.48 26.18 -3.40
C ALA A 9 9.88 26.80 -3.24
N ARG A 10 10.68 26.77 -4.31
CA ARG A 10 11.70 27.79 -4.55
C ARG A 10 11.23 28.70 -5.68
N SER A 11 10.92 29.95 -5.36
CA SER A 11 11.22 31.09 -6.21
C SER A 11 11.07 32.41 -5.45
N THR A 12 11.92 33.34 -5.86
CA THR A 12 12.32 34.63 -5.29
C THR A 12 11.24 35.70 -5.12
N ASP A 13 11.38 36.42 -3.99
CA ASP A 13 11.17 37.86 -3.74
C ASP A 13 9.78 38.50 -3.97
N ALA A 14 9.19 38.99 -2.88
CA ALA A 14 8.95 40.42 -2.62
C ALA A 14 8.07 40.57 -1.39
N GLY A 15 8.61 41.22 -0.35
CA GLY A 15 8.00 41.35 0.96
C GLY A 15 6.58 41.92 0.95
N ARG A 16 5.72 41.34 1.80
CA ARG A 16 4.53 42.03 2.29
C ARG A 16 4.27 41.60 3.73
N ALA A 17 4.42 42.55 4.65
CA ALA A 17 4.12 42.37 6.06
C ALA A 17 2.65 41.97 6.24
N THR A 18 2.39 40.84 6.89
CA THR A 18 1.06 40.39 7.28
C THR A 18 0.86 40.54 8.78
N SER A 19 -0.22 41.24 9.12
CA SER A 19 -0.68 41.59 10.46
C SER A 19 -1.00 40.35 11.30
N ALA A 20 -0.43 40.30 12.52
CA ALA A 20 -0.75 39.31 13.53
C ALA A 20 -2.21 39.45 13.99
N THR A 21 -2.96 38.36 13.96
CA THR A 21 -4.26 38.25 14.63
C THR A 21 -4.05 37.35 15.84
N GLU A 22 -4.03 37.94 17.04
CA GLU A 22 -3.91 37.23 18.30
C GLU A 22 -5.24 36.56 18.66
N VAL A 23 -5.25 35.25 18.82
CA VAL A 23 -6.35 34.51 19.46
C VAL A 23 -5.76 33.75 20.64
N GLY A 24 -5.98 34.28 21.85
CA GLY A 24 -5.35 33.81 23.09
C GLY A 24 -6.08 32.65 23.78
N GLY A 25 -5.32 31.60 24.08
CA GLY A 25 -5.57 30.52 25.06
C GLY A 25 -4.31 30.34 25.95
N PRO A 26 -4.29 29.41 26.93
CA PRO A 26 -3.43 29.48 28.11
C PRO A 26 -1.95 29.75 27.80
N ALA A 27 -1.42 30.87 28.32
CA ALA A 27 -0.02 31.32 28.29
C ALA A 27 0.75 31.07 26.97
N GLY A 28 0.08 31.18 25.83
CA GLY A 28 0.69 31.06 24.51
C GLY A 28 0.27 32.21 23.60
N GLU A 29 1.24 32.83 22.93
CA GLU A 29 0.99 33.76 21.84
C GLU A 29 0.98 32.98 20.52
N LEU A 30 -0.16 32.99 19.81
CA LEU A 30 -0.29 32.37 18.50
C LEU A 30 0.19 33.35 17.42
N ARG A 31 1.18 32.93 16.62
CA ARG A 31 1.71 33.73 15.50
C ARG A 31 1.60 32.95 14.19
N VAL A 32 1.28 33.67 13.12
CA VAL A 32 1.28 33.16 11.75
C VAL A 32 2.47 33.79 11.01
N GLY A 33 3.35 32.97 10.45
CA GLY A 33 4.59 33.37 9.79
C GLY A 33 4.80 32.69 8.43
N GLY A 34 5.93 33.00 7.79
CA GLY A 34 6.38 32.36 6.55
C GLY A 34 7.26 31.14 6.83
N GLU A 35 8.27 30.92 5.96
CA GLU A 35 9.28 29.88 6.19
C GLU A 35 10.02 30.11 7.51
N ASP A 36 10.08 29.08 8.34
CA ASP A 36 10.77 29.07 9.63
C ASP A 36 11.53 27.75 9.78
N ALA A 37 12.81 27.80 9.42
CA ALA A 37 13.67 26.61 9.41
C ALA A 37 13.97 26.09 10.83
N GLU A 38 14.08 26.99 11.81
CA GLU A 38 14.34 26.60 13.20
C GLU A 38 13.12 25.89 13.80
N LEU A 39 11.93 26.47 13.61
CA LEU A 39 10.68 25.85 14.01
C LEU A 39 10.48 24.50 13.32
N SER A 40 10.69 24.44 12.00
CA SER A 40 10.54 23.20 11.22
C SER A 40 11.45 22.09 11.76
N ALA A 41 12.74 22.39 11.96
CA ALA A 41 13.69 21.42 12.51
C ALA A 41 13.34 21.01 13.95
N ARG A 42 12.79 21.91 14.77
CA ARG A 42 12.32 21.59 16.13
C ARG A 42 11.12 20.66 16.09
N LEU A 43 10.12 20.96 15.27
CA LEU A 43 8.90 20.15 15.14
C LEU A 43 9.23 18.77 14.58
N GLU A 44 10.10 18.67 13.58
CA GLU A 44 10.55 17.41 13.01
C GLU A 44 11.18 16.50 14.07
N ARG A 45 12.11 17.01 14.89
CA ARG A 45 12.73 16.23 15.98
C ARG A 45 11.72 15.73 17.01
N GLU A 46 10.81 16.59 17.44
CA GLU A 46 9.81 16.24 18.47
C GLU A 46 8.77 15.25 17.94
N LEU A 47 8.32 15.42 16.69
CA LEU A 47 7.40 14.49 16.04
C LEU A 47 8.07 13.14 15.77
N THR A 48 9.33 13.12 15.33
CA THR A 48 10.10 11.88 15.15
C THR A 48 10.17 11.09 16.45
N ALA A 49 10.57 11.75 17.55
CA ALA A 49 10.64 11.11 18.87
C ALA A 49 9.27 10.58 19.33
N TYR A 50 8.20 11.36 19.14
CA TYR A 50 6.84 10.95 19.45
C TYR A 50 6.38 9.75 18.61
N ASN A 51 6.59 9.77 17.30
CA ASN A 51 6.20 8.72 16.36
C ASN A 51 6.95 7.42 16.63
N ASN A 52 8.26 7.49 16.90
CA ASN A 52 9.08 6.33 17.23
C ASN A 52 8.58 5.67 18.52
N ALA A 53 8.26 6.47 19.55
CA ALA A 53 7.68 5.96 20.79
C ALA A 53 6.30 5.34 20.60
N ALA A 54 5.45 5.93 19.74
CA ALA A 54 4.09 5.46 19.49
C ALA A 54 4.05 4.17 18.64
N THR A 55 5.01 3.98 17.73
CA THR A 55 5.02 2.86 16.78
C THR A 55 6.00 1.75 17.14
N GLY A 56 7.01 2.05 17.96
CA GLY A 56 8.14 1.15 18.20
C GLY A 56 9.08 0.99 17.00
N ALA A 57 8.97 1.86 15.99
CA ALA A 57 9.83 1.87 14.80
C ALA A 57 10.64 3.17 14.76
N ASP A 58 11.97 3.05 14.85
CA ASP A 58 12.93 4.15 14.82
C ASP A 58 13.91 4.07 13.64
N ASP A 59 13.52 3.33 12.60
CA ASP A 59 14.32 2.98 11.42
C ASP A 59 14.07 3.92 10.23
N GLU A 60 13.57 5.13 10.47
CA GLU A 60 13.32 6.10 9.41
C GLU A 60 14.61 6.46 8.67
N ALA A 61 14.56 6.41 7.34
CA ALA A 61 15.70 6.74 6.50
C ALA A 61 15.29 7.26 5.12
N ASP A 62 16.03 8.25 4.63
CA ASP A 62 15.93 8.71 3.25
C ASP A 62 16.34 7.62 2.24
N LEU A 63 15.70 7.65 1.08
CA LEU A 63 16.01 6.81 -0.06
C LEU A 63 16.19 7.70 -1.29
N SER A 64 17.28 7.52 -2.02
CA SER A 64 17.45 8.16 -3.33
C SER A 64 18.12 7.23 -4.34
N VAL A 65 17.67 7.34 -5.58
CA VAL A 65 18.26 6.68 -6.75
C VAL A 65 18.49 7.74 -7.81
N ARG A 66 19.66 7.76 -8.43
CA ARG A 66 19.96 8.69 -9.54
C ARG A 66 20.69 7.98 -10.66
N VAL A 67 20.49 8.50 -11.87
CA VAL A 67 21.28 8.15 -13.05
C VAL A 67 21.94 9.42 -13.58
N VAL A 68 23.23 9.30 -13.91
CA VAL A 68 24.03 10.33 -14.58
C VAL A 68 24.52 9.83 -15.93
N ASP A 69 24.79 10.73 -16.87
CA ASP A 69 25.42 10.38 -18.14
C ASP A 69 26.95 10.35 -18.04
N ALA A 70 27.63 10.17 -19.18
CA ALA A 70 29.08 10.04 -19.24
C ALA A 70 29.83 11.29 -18.78
N ASP A 71 29.18 12.46 -18.85
CA ASP A 71 29.73 13.74 -18.43
C ASP A 71 29.43 14.03 -16.95
N GLY A 72 28.67 13.16 -16.28
CA GLY A 72 28.28 13.29 -14.88
C GLY A 72 26.99 14.09 -14.67
N GLU A 73 26.31 14.48 -15.75
CA GLU A 73 25.09 15.29 -15.67
C GLU A 73 23.87 14.42 -15.31
N LEU A 74 22.94 15.00 -14.55
CA LEU A 74 21.75 14.28 -14.08
C LEU A 74 20.82 13.93 -15.25
N VAL A 75 20.64 12.63 -15.49
CA VAL A 75 19.66 12.09 -16.46
C VAL A 75 18.30 11.94 -15.80
N GLY A 76 18.27 11.59 -14.52
CA GLY A 76 17.04 11.41 -13.76
C GLY A 76 17.30 10.92 -12.35
N GLY A 77 16.29 11.04 -11.50
CA GLY A 77 16.39 10.58 -10.12
C GLY A 77 15.03 10.34 -9.48
N LEU A 78 15.06 9.66 -8.34
CA LEU A 78 13.91 9.38 -7.49
C LEU A 78 14.34 9.60 -6.03
N THR A 79 13.52 10.30 -5.26
CA THR A 79 13.69 10.44 -3.79
C THR A 79 12.46 9.90 -3.06
N GLY A 80 12.68 9.43 -1.85
CA GLY A 80 11.66 8.81 -1.01
C GLY A 80 12.18 8.57 0.39
N TRP A 81 11.42 7.79 1.15
CA TRP A 81 11.71 7.45 2.54
C TRP A 81 11.35 5.99 2.81
N THR A 82 11.92 5.45 3.88
CA THR A 82 11.55 4.16 4.47
C THR A 82 11.32 4.32 5.96
N TRP A 83 10.29 3.70 6.52
CA TRP A 83 10.01 3.67 7.96
C TRP A 83 9.04 2.54 8.31
N GLY A 84 9.34 1.74 9.35
CA GLY A 84 8.44 0.74 9.90
C GLY A 84 7.94 -0.29 8.89
N GLY A 85 8.82 -0.77 8.00
CA GLY A 85 8.48 -1.71 6.94
C GLY A 85 7.69 -1.11 5.77
N ARG A 86 7.68 0.23 5.63
CA ARG A 86 6.99 0.95 4.54
C ARG A 86 7.98 1.83 3.79
N ALA A 87 7.68 2.07 2.52
CA ALA A 87 8.39 3.05 1.70
C ALA A 87 7.42 4.06 1.10
N GLY A 88 7.90 5.28 0.86
CA GLY A 88 7.17 6.30 0.12
C GLY A 88 8.04 6.94 -0.95
N ILE A 89 7.45 7.29 -2.09
CA ILE A 89 8.11 8.06 -3.15
C ILE A 89 7.69 9.52 -3.00
N ASN A 90 8.67 10.42 -2.86
CA ASN A 90 8.46 11.86 -2.79
C ASN A 90 8.51 12.48 -4.19
N MET A 91 9.55 12.16 -4.97
CA MET A 91 9.75 12.72 -6.31
C MET A 91 10.36 11.69 -7.25
N VAL A 92 10.00 11.76 -8.54
CA VAL A 92 10.71 11.15 -9.65
C VAL A 92 10.89 12.17 -10.77
N TRP A 93 12.05 12.22 -11.40
CA TRP A 93 12.25 13.11 -12.53
C TRP A 93 13.19 12.47 -13.54
N VAL A 94 12.90 12.69 -14.82
CA VAL A 94 13.75 12.29 -15.94
C VAL A 94 13.88 13.49 -16.87
N ARG A 95 15.12 13.83 -17.20
CA ARG A 95 15.49 14.90 -18.13
C ARG A 95 14.78 14.71 -19.46
N ASP A 96 14.30 15.80 -20.05
CA ASP A 96 13.32 15.75 -21.14
C ASP A 96 13.84 15.01 -22.38
N ASP A 97 15.10 15.25 -22.75
CA ASP A 97 15.84 14.60 -23.84
C ASP A 97 16.09 13.11 -23.63
N ARG A 98 15.93 12.62 -22.39
CA ARG A 98 16.14 11.20 -22.01
C ARG A 98 14.83 10.48 -21.70
N ARG A 99 13.67 11.12 -21.91
CA ARG A 99 12.36 10.48 -21.72
C ARG A 99 12.15 9.40 -22.78
N HIS A 100 11.23 8.48 -22.50
CA HIS A 100 10.90 7.34 -23.38
C HIS A 100 12.02 6.29 -23.59
N GLU A 101 13.21 6.49 -23.01
CA GLU A 101 14.30 5.48 -22.96
C GLU A 101 14.12 4.43 -21.83
N GLY A 102 13.02 4.51 -21.07
CA GLY A 102 12.74 3.57 -19.98
C GLY A 102 13.41 3.90 -18.63
N TRP A 103 14.08 5.05 -18.50
CA TRP A 103 14.73 5.46 -17.24
C TRP A 103 13.78 5.53 -16.04
N GLY A 104 12.55 6.01 -16.23
CA GLY A 104 11.56 6.07 -15.14
C GLY A 104 11.29 4.69 -14.52
N GLY A 105 11.11 3.66 -15.36
CA GLY A 105 10.88 2.30 -14.86
C GLY A 105 12.12 1.67 -14.22
N ARG A 106 13.33 2.06 -14.66
CA ARG A 106 14.59 1.61 -14.03
C ARG A 106 14.78 2.25 -12.65
N LEU A 107 14.52 3.55 -12.53
CA LEU A 107 14.55 4.28 -11.26
C LEU A 107 13.54 3.69 -10.27
N LEU A 108 12.31 3.45 -10.72
CA LEU A 108 11.26 2.87 -9.88
C LEU A 108 11.63 1.47 -9.37
N ARG A 109 12.11 0.58 -10.25
CA ARG A 109 12.55 -0.77 -9.83
C ARG A 109 13.70 -0.73 -8.83
N ALA A 110 14.71 0.10 -9.07
CA ALA A 110 15.84 0.23 -8.14
C ALA A 110 15.38 0.73 -6.75
N THR A 111 14.40 1.64 -6.71
CA THR A 111 13.76 2.09 -5.47
C THR A 111 13.01 0.95 -4.78
N GLU A 112 12.20 0.18 -5.51
CA GLU A 112 11.45 -0.96 -4.97
C GLU A 112 12.38 -2.03 -4.40
N GLU A 113 13.46 -2.35 -5.12
CA GLU A 113 14.49 -3.31 -4.69
C GLU A 113 15.21 -2.84 -3.41
N GLU A 114 15.59 -1.56 -3.34
CA GLU A 114 16.22 -0.98 -2.16
C GLU A 114 15.27 -0.93 -0.96
N ALA A 115 14.00 -0.57 -1.17
CA ALA A 115 12.97 -0.60 -0.12
C ALA A 115 12.78 -2.03 0.42
N ALA A 116 12.65 -3.03 -0.48
CA ALA A 116 12.56 -4.43 -0.07
C ALA A 116 13.80 -4.90 0.71
N ARG A 117 15.01 -4.47 0.29
CA ARG A 117 16.27 -4.76 1.00
C ARG A 117 16.29 -4.17 2.42
N ARG A 118 15.64 -3.03 2.63
CA ARG A 118 15.45 -2.39 3.94
C ARG A 118 14.33 -3.03 4.77
N GLY A 119 13.71 -4.09 4.28
CA GLY A 119 12.62 -4.78 4.98
C GLY A 119 11.25 -4.16 4.75
N CYS A 120 11.10 -3.26 3.77
CA CYS A 120 9.78 -2.72 3.43
C CYS A 120 8.94 -3.77 2.71
N THR A 121 7.67 -3.89 3.13
CA THR A 121 6.68 -4.80 2.56
C THR A 121 5.71 -4.11 1.62
N GLU A 122 5.72 -2.78 1.59
CA GLU A 122 4.84 -1.95 0.77
C GLU A 122 5.50 -0.62 0.41
N ILE A 123 5.03 -0.04 -0.69
CA ILE A 123 5.44 1.28 -1.16
C ILE A 123 4.24 2.09 -1.63
N SER A 124 4.21 3.38 -1.30
CA SER A 124 3.15 4.30 -1.72
C SER A 124 3.66 5.54 -2.44
N VAL A 125 2.82 6.14 -3.27
CA VAL A 125 3.12 7.38 -3.97
C VAL A 125 1.84 8.16 -4.27
N SER A 126 1.94 9.49 -4.23
CA SER A 126 0.91 10.38 -4.77
C SER A 126 1.35 10.92 -6.12
N SER A 127 0.42 11.01 -7.06
CA SER A 127 0.69 11.46 -8.42
C SER A 127 -0.49 12.26 -8.96
N PHE A 128 -0.23 13.50 -9.37
CA PHE A 128 -1.25 14.27 -10.08
C PHE A 128 -1.57 13.67 -11.45
N SER A 129 -2.77 13.92 -11.95
CA SER A 129 -3.22 13.46 -13.28
C SER A 129 -2.32 13.91 -14.45
N PHE A 130 -1.63 15.06 -14.33
CA PHE A 130 -0.64 15.52 -15.31
C PHE A 130 0.77 14.93 -15.08
N GLN A 131 0.98 14.23 -13.96
CA GLN A 131 2.22 13.54 -13.62
C GLN A 131 2.14 12.04 -13.94
N ALA A 132 1.48 11.68 -15.04
CA ALA A 132 1.42 10.33 -15.64
C ALA A 132 1.02 9.18 -14.68
N PRO A 133 -0.17 9.23 -14.03
CA PRO A 133 -0.64 8.18 -13.11
C PRO A 133 -0.62 6.76 -13.74
N ASP A 134 -0.84 6.66 -15.05
CA ASP A 134 -0.80 5.38 -15.78
C ASP A 134 0.58 4.69 -15.75
N PHE A 135 1.65 5.43 -15.48
CA PHE A 135 2.96 4.81 -15.27
C PHE A 135 2.97 3.95 -14.02
N TYR A 136 2.43 4.43 -12.90
CA TYR A 136 2.39 3.65 -11.67
C TYR A 136 1.49 2.43 -11.83
N ARG A 137 0.33 2.60 -12.47
CA ARG A 137 -0.56 1.48 -12.84
C ARG A 137 0.17 0.40 -13.65
N ARG A 138 0.91 0.80 -14.69
CA ARG A 138 1.72 -0.14 -15.50
C ARG A 138 2.86 -0.82 -14.74
N HIS A 139 3.24 -0.31 -13.57
CA HIS A 139 4.24 -0.92 -12.69
C HIS A 139 3.62 -1.65 -11.50
N GLY A 140 2.32 -1.95 -11.55
CA GLY A 140 1.63 -2.77 -10.55
C GLY A 140 1.23 -2.02 -9.29
N TYR A 141 1.09 -0.70 -9.35
CA TYR A 141 0.48 0.07 -8.28
C TYR A 141 -1.03 0.15 -8.46
N SER A 142 -1.76 -0.07 -7.37
CA SER A 142 -3.21 0.07 -7.29
C SER A 142 -3.60 1.45 -6.78
N ASP A 143 -4.63 2.06 -7.37
CA ASP A 143 -5.24 3.30 -6.86
C ASP A 143 -5.91 3.02 -5.50
N THR A 144 -5.53 3.75 -4.46
CA THR A 144 -6.13 3.68 -3.11
C THR A 144 -6.96 4.91 -2.77
N GLY A 145 -6.88 5.97 -3.56
CA GLY A 145 -7.66 7.19 -3.37
C GLY A 145 -7.50 8.17 -4.51
N ILE A 146 -8.51 9.02 -4.70
CA ILE A 146 -8.51 10.12 -5.65
C ILE A 146 -9.01 11.37 -4.92
N ARG A 147 -8.29 12.48 -5.08
CA ARG A 147 -8.69 13.79 -4.55
C ARG A 147 -8.85 14.78 -5.69
N ASP A 148 -10.07 15.30 -5.81
CA ASP A 148 -10.42 16.33 -6.78
C ASP A 148 -9.93 17.73 -6.37
N GLY A 149 -10.00 18.67 -7.30
CA GLY A 149 -9.76 20.10 -7.02
C GLY A 149 -8.31 20.54 -7.16
N ILE A 150 -7.47 19.77 -7.86
CA ILE A 150 -6.13 20.23 -8.24
C ILE A 150 -6.27 21.29 -9.34
N PRO A 151 -5.48 22.38 -9.29
CA PRO A 151 -5.57 23.48 -10.27
C PRO A 151 -5.60 22.97 -11.71
N GLY A 152 -6.38 23.63 -12.57
CA GLY A 152 -6.56 23.20 -13.97
C GLY A 152 -7.54 22.05 -14.16
N GLY A 153 -8.33 21.69 -13.14
CA GLY A 153 -9.28 20.58 -13.22
C GLY A 153 -8.61 19.21 -13.09
N HIS A 154 -7.41 19.19 -12.53
CA HIS A 154 -6.64 17.97 -12.30
C HIS A 154 -7.10 17.27 -11.02
N VAL A 155 -6.68 16.01 -10.88
CA VAL A 155 -6.86 15.22 -9.65
C VAL A 155 -5.52 14.71 -9.13
N ASP A 156 -5.49 14.34 -7.86
CA ASP A 156 -4.38 13.70 -7.16
C ASP A 156 -4.72 12.22 -6.91
N HIS A 157 -3.95 11.31 -7.53
CA HIS A 157 -4.07 9.88 -7.33
C HIS A 157 -3.14 9.42 -6.21
N GLN A 158 -3.68 8.65 -5.27
CA GLN A 158 -2.92 7.94 -4.26
C GLN A 158 -2.75 6.50 -4.69
N PHE A 159 -1.51 6.04 -4.70
CA PHE A 159 -1.14 4.71 -5.16
C PHE A 159 -0.43 3.92 -4.07
N TRP A 160 -0.64 2.62 -4.10
CA TRP A 160 0.02 1.65 -3.22
C TRP A 160 0.43 0.42 -4.02
N LYS A 161 1.53 -0.20 -3.63
CA LYS A 161 1.99 -1.49 -4.17
C LYS A 161 2.57 -2.34 -3.05
N SER A 162 2.22 -3.62 -3.03
CA SER A 162 2.92 -4.59 -2.18
C SER A 162 4.31 -4.88 -2.75
N LEU A 163 5.34 -4.84 -1.90
CA LEU A 163 6.68 -5.32 -2.21
C LEU A 163 6.88 -6.80 -1.81
N VAL A 164 5.93 -7.36 -1.04
CA VAL A 164 5.90 -8.78 -0.74
C VAL A 164 5.50 -9.51 -2.00
N HIS A 165 6.49 -10.08 -2.67
CA HIS A 165 6.23 -10.98 -3.77
C HIS A 165 5.76 -12.31 -3.18
N ASP A 166 4.58 -12.75 -3.58
CA ASP A 166 4.20 -14.12 -3.37
C ASP A 166 5.26 -15.02 -4.03
N PRO A 167 5.80 -16.03 -3.32
CA PRO A 167 6.65 -17.01 -3.97
C PRO A 167 5.94 -17.54 -5.21
N ALA A 168 6.65 -17.84 -6.30
CA ALA A 168 6.04 -18.37 -7.52
C ALA A 168 5.15 -19.62 -7.28
N ALA A 169 5.34 -20.31 -6.15
CA ALA A 169 4.54 -21.45 -5.73
C ALA A 169 3.24 -21.10 -4.98
N ALA A 170 3.09 -19.88 -4.45
CA ALA A 170 1.96 -19.48 -3.65
C ALA A 170 0.69 -19.33 -4.49
N VAL A 171 -0.44 -19.65 -3.87
CA VAL A 171 -1.75 -19.66 -4.52
C VAL A 171 -2.70 -18.80 -3.69
N ARG A 172 -3.32 -17.80 -4.33
CA ARG A 172 -4.40 -17.01 -3.72
C ARG A 172 -5.73 -17.42 -4.33
N LEU A 173 -6.73 -17.58 -3.47
CA LEU A 173 -8.05 -18.07 -3.81
C LEU A 173 -9.11 -17.11 -3.27
N VAL A 174 -10.16 -16.92 -4.05
CA VAL A 174 -11.44 -16.38 -3.58
C VAL A 174 -12.43 -17.54 -3.52
N ALA A 175 -12.88 -17.90 -2.32
CA ALA A 175 -13.95 -18.86 -2.12
C ALA A 175 -15.27 -18.11 -1.90
N LEU A 176 -16.22 -18.28 -2.81
CA LEU A 176 -17.60 -17.83 -2.67
C LEU A 176 -18.39 -18.98 -2.05
N VAL A 177 -18.88 -18.75 -0.83
CA VAL A 177 -19.57 -19.74 -0.02
C VAL A 177 -21.04 -19.35 0.08
N GLU A 178 -21.94 -20.24 -0.32
CA GLU A 178 -23.39 -20.06 -0.20
C GLU A 178 -23.94 -21.04 0.83
N PHE A 179 -24.67 -20.52 1.80
CA PHE A 179 -25.34 -21.32 2.81
C PHE A 179 -26.77 -21.66 2.39
N GLY A 180 -27.19 -22.91 2.65
CA GLY A 180 -28.58 -23.30 2.50
C GLY A 180 -29.51 -22.43 3.37
N THR A 181 -30.72 -22.15 2.89
CA THR A 181 -31.67 -21.23 3.53
C THR A 181 -31.95 -21.56 4.99
N ASP A 182 -32.05 -22.85 5.32
CA ASP A 182 -32.34 -23.35 6.66
C ASP A 182 -31.08 -23.86 7.40
N ALA A 183 -29.91 -23.68 6.78
CA ALA A 183 -28.63 -24.22 7.25
C ALA A 183 -27.59 -23.15 7.55
N VAL A 184 -27.92 -21.85 7.49
CA VAL A 184 -26.98 -20.73 7.65
C VAL A 184 -26.09 -20.87 8.88
N ALA A 185 -26.68 -21.10 10.06
CA ALA A 185 -25.91 -21.22 11.30
C ALA A 185 -25.01 -22.48 11.34
N ALA A 186 -25.47 -23.59 10.74
CA ALA A 186 -24.70 -24.82 10.65
C ALA A 186 -23.53 -24.67 9.66
N GLY A 187 -23.79 -24.08 8.50
CA GLY A 187 -22.79 -23.77 7.49
C GLY A 187 -21.72 -22.81 7.99
N GLN A 188 -22.09 -21.77 8.74
CA GLN A 188 -21.13 -20.85 9.35
C GLN A 188 -20.20 -21.55 10.34
N ARG A 189 -20.73 -22.39 11.23
CA ARG A 189 -19.90 -23.19 12.14
C ARG A 189 -18.97 -24.13 11.40
N TYR A 190 -19.45 -24.76 10.33
CA TYR A 190 -18.61 -25.58 9.46
C TYR A 190 -17.46 -24.76 8.87
N GLU A 191 -17.72 -23.58 8.31
CA GLU A 191 -16.68 -22.71 7.76
C GLU A 191 -15.69 -22.26 8.84
N ASP A 192 -16.14 -21.91 10.05
CA ASP A 192 -15.24 -21.55 11.15
C ASP A 192 -14.22 -22.66 11.45
N VAL A 193 -14.70 -23.91 11.50
CA VAL A 193 -13.84 -25.08 11.76
C VAL A 193 -12.94 -25.37 10.57
N VAL A 194 -13.47 -25.35 9.34
CA VAL A 194 -12.69 -25.61 8.11
C VAL A 194 -11.60 -24.56 7.91
N LEU A 195 -11.89 -23.28 8.14
CA LEU A 195 -10.91 -22.20 8.03
C LEU A 195 -9.82 -22.31 9.10
N ALA A 196 -10.13 -22.85 10.29
CA ALA A 196 -9.12 -23.12 11.32
C ALA A 196 -8.11 -24.21 10.90
N LEU A 197 -8.47 -25.09 9.95
CA LEU A 197 -7.55 -26.12 9.43
C LEU A 197 -6.49 -25.58 8.48
N LEU A 198 -6.69 -24.38 7.89
CA LEU A 198 -5.82 -23.81 6.86
C LEU A 198 -4.34 -23.81 7.27
N GLY A 199 -4.04 -23.44 8.51
CA GLY A 199 -2.67 -23.35 9.03
C GLY A 199 -1.88 -24.66 8.94
N ARG A 200 -2.55 -25.82 9.05
CA ARG A 200 -1.92 -27.15 8.95
C ARG A 200 -1.34 -27.42 7.55
N HIS A 201 -1.84 -26.70 6.55
CA HIS A 201 -1.51 -26.87 5.14
C HIS A 201 -0.74 -25.67 4.57
N GLY A 202 -0.19 -24.81 5.42
CA GLY A 202 0.46 -23.57 5.00
C GLY A 202 -0.50 -22.55 4.38
N GLY A 203 -1.79 -22.68 4.68
CA GLY A 203 -2.85 -21.75 4.30
C GLY A 203 -3.11 -20.71 5.39
N ARG A 204 -3.59 -19.54 4.99
CA ARG A 204 -4.15 -18.52 5.89
C ARG A 204 -5.36 -17.83 5.27
N LEU A 205 -6.29 -17.41 6.11
CA LEU A 205 -7.39 -16.54 5.73
C LEU A 205 -6.89 -15.09 5.75
N GLU A 206 -6.93 -14.41 4.60
CA GLU A 206 -6.54 -13.00 4.47
C GLU A 206 -7.72 -12.07 4.71
N ARG A 207 -8.90 -12.43 4.18
CA ARG A 207 -10.14 -11.70 4.41
C ARG A 207 -11.33 -12.64 4.45
N ARG A 208 -12.33 -12.28 5.24
CA ARG A 208 -13.65 -12.92 5.26
C ARG A 208 -14.70 -11.84 5.24
N LEU A 209 -15.55 -11.88 4.23
CA LEU A 209 -16.58 -10.90 3.95
C LEU A 209 -17.92 -11.60 3.95
N ARG A 210 -18.96 -10.93 4.44
CA ARG A 210 -20.33 -11.44 4.42
C ARG A 210 -21.18 -10.58 3.50
N ALA A 211 -21.95 -11.22 2.65
CA ALA A 211 -22.92 -10.53 1.80
C ALA A 211 -24.02 -9.91 2.67
N GLY A 212 -24.62 -8.81 2.19
CA GLY A 212 -25.68 -8.11 2.92
C GLY A 212 -26.93 -8.97 3.18
N ASP A 213 -27.13 -10.04 2.41
CA ASP A 213 -28.20 -11.02 2.60
C ASP A 213 -27.95 -11.99 3.77
N GLY A 214 -26.73 -12.01 4.32
CA GLY A 214 -26.30 -12.92 5.39
C GLY A 214 -26.23 -14.40 5.00
N ARG A 215 -26.47 -14.73 3.73
CA ARG A 215 -26.53 -16.11 3.19
C ARG A 215 -25.27 -16.51 2.44
N SER A 216 -24.43 -15.55 2.10
CA SER A 216 -23.19 -15.81 1.38
C SER A 216 -21.98 -15.18 2.08
N GLU A 217 -20.83 -15.83 1.91
CA GLU A 217 -19.53 -15.30 2.32
C GLU A 217 -18.55 -15.33 1.16
N ALA A 218 -17.61 -14.38 1.17
CA ALA A 218 -16.43 -14.40 0.32
C ALA A 218 -15.18 -14.50 1.20
N HIS A 219 -14.36 -15.52 0.98
CA HIS A 219 -13.11 -15.72 1.69
C HIS A 219 -11.95 -15.48 0.73
N VAL A 220 -11.01 -14.61 1.10
CA VAL A 220 -9.72 -14.48 0.43
C VAL A 220 -8.73 -15.32 1.22
N ILE A 221 -8.24 -16.40 0.61
CA ILE A 221 -7.40 -17.40 1.24
C ILE A 221 -6.08 -17.47 0.47
N ARG A 222 -4.97 -17.61 1.18
CA ARG A 222 -3.67 -17.80 0.56
C ARG A 222 -3.00 -19.06 1.09
N PHE A 223 -2.45 -19.87 0.18
CA PHE A 223 -1.56 -20.97 0.48
C PHE A 223 -0.13 -20.63 0.08
N ALA A 224 0.84 -21.03 0.91
CA ALA A 224 2.26 -20.86 0.60
C ALA A 224 2.70 -21.66 -0.64
N THR A 225 2.03 -22.79 -0.93
CA THR A 225 2.29 -23.63 -2.10
C THR A 225 1.00 -24.22 -2.67
N ARG A 226 1.00 -24.56 -3.97
CA ARG A 226 -0.04 -25.41 -4.60
C ARG A 226 -0.27 -26.71 -3.85
N ALA A 227 0.80 -27.40 -3.45
CA ALA A 227 0.70 -28.67 -2.73
C ALA A 227 -0.03 -28.53 -1.39
N GLY A 228 0.15 -27.40 -0.69
CA GLY A 228 -0.61 -27.09 0.53
C GLY A 228 -2.10 -26.87 0.25
N TYR A 229 -2.45 -26.20 -0.85
CA TYR A 229 -3.86 -26.10 -1.25
C TYR A 229 -4.48 -27.46 -1.55
N GLU A 230 -3.77 -28.30 -2.31
CA GLU A 230 -4.24 -29.65 -2.66
C GLU A 230 -4.37 -30.55 -1.42
N SER A 231 -3.44 -30.48 -0.47
CA SER A 231 -3.52 -31.24 0.78
C SER A 231 -4.67 -30.78 1.67
N PHE A 232 -4.99 -29.49 1.68
CA PHE A 232 -6.15 -28.95 2.39
C PHE A 232 -7.48 -29.48 1.81
N LEU A 233 -7.59 -29.61 0.48
CA LEU A 233 -8.81 -30.11 -0.15
C LEU A 233 -9.16 -31.54 0.28
N VAL A 234 -8.14 -32.38 0.50
CA VAL A 234 -8.28 -33.78 0.89
C VAL A 234 -8.07 -34.04 2.38
N ASP A 235 -8.05 -32.98 3.21
CA ASP A 235 -7.92 -33.13 4.66
C ASP A 235 -9.04 -34.03 5.22
N PRO A 236 -8.71 -35.09 5.98
CA PRO A 236 -9.69 -36.06 6.44
C PRO A 236 -10.69 -35.49 7.45
N GLU A 237 -10.26 -34.51 8.27
CA GLU A 237 -11.15 -33.82 9.22
C GLU A 237 -12.13 -32.94 8.45
N ARG A 238 -11.65 -32.21 7.45
CA ARG A 238 -12.51 -31.44 6.52
C ARG A 238 -13.53 -32.33 5.82
N ALA A 239 -13.10 -33.49 5.30
CA ALA A 239 -13.99 -34.44 4.62
C ALA A 239 -15.06 -35.01 5.57
N ALA A 240 -14.67 -35.37 6.80
CA ALA A 240 -15.58 -35.87 7.82
C ALA A 240 -16.61 -34.80 8.26
N LEU A 241 -16.17 -33.55 8.46
CA LEU A 241 -17.05 -32.42 8.79
C LEU A 241 -18.08 -32.18 7.68
N ARG A 242 -17.65 -32.24 6.41
CA ARG A 242 -18.55 -32.06 5.28
C ARG A 242 -19.57 -33.20 5.19
N ALA A 243 -19.13 -34.45 5.38
CA ALA A 243 -20.01 -35.61 5.39
C ALA A 243 -21.04 -35.56 6.52
N ALA A 244 -20.64 -35.09 7.70
CA ALA A 244 -21.53 -34.93 8.85
C ALA A 244 -22.62 -33.86 8.64
N LEU A 245 -22.33 -32.82 7.86
CA LEU A 245 -23.31 -31.80 7.50
C LEU A 245 -24.29 -32.26 6.40
N GLY A 246 -23.88 -33.18 5.52
CA GLY A 246 -24.71 -33.66 4.41
C GLY A 246 -25.25 -32.51 3.55
N ASP A 247 -26.56 -32.48 3.33
CA ASP A 247 -27.23 -31.44 2.52
C ASP A 247 -27.18 -30.03 3.13
N ALA A 248 -26.84 -29.92 4.43
CA ALA A 248 -26.63 -28.64 5.08
C ALA A 248 -25.23 -28.05 4.80
N ALA A 249 -24.35 -28.79 4.13
CA ALA A 249 -23.00 -28.32 3.79
C ALA A 249 -23.07 -27.13 2.82
N PRO A 250 -22.26 -26.08 3.04
CA PRO A 250 -22.23 -24.95 2.11
C PRO A 250 -21.80 -25.37 0.70
N VAL A 251 -22.35 -24.66 -0.29
CA VAL A 251 -21.90 -24.73 -1.68
C VAL A 251 -20.75 -23.74 -1.83
N THR A 252 -19.61 -24.22 -2.30
CA THR A 252 -18.42 -23.38 -2.43
C THR A 252 -17.96 -23.35 -3.88
N ARG A 253 -17.81 -22.14 -4.44
CA ARG A 253 -17.12 -21.90 -5.70
C ARG A 253 -15.78 -21.25 -5.42
N VAL A 254 -14.69 -21.86 -5.88
CA VAL A 254 -13.33 -21.34 -5.68
C VAL A 254 -12.80 -20.77 -6.99
N LEU A 255 -12.21 -19.57 -6.90
CA LEU A 255 -11.51 -18.91 -8.00
C LEU A 255 -10.06 -18.72 -7.58
N GLU A 256 -9.12 -19.17 -8.40
CA GLU A 256 -7.72 -18.78 -8.24
C GLU A 256 -7.52 -17.38 -8.82
N VAL A 257 -6.88 -16.51 -8.05
CA VAL A 257 -6.74 -15.08 -8.37
C VAL A 257 -5.29 -14.64 -8.20
N HIS A 258 -4.93 -13.55 -8.87
CA HIS A 258 -3.70 -12.81 -8.66
C HIS A 258 -4.05 -11.33 -8.52
N ASP A 259 -3.23 -10.58 -7.81
CA ASP A 259 -3.36 -9.12 -7.75
C ASP A 259 -3.01 -8.55 -9.13
N VAL A 260 -3.79 -7.56 -9.59
CA VAL A 260 -3.63 -6.86 -10.88
C VAL A 260 -3.31 -5.39 -10.68
#